data_AF-A0A950XZS5-F1
#
_entry.id   AF-A0A950XZS5-F1
#
_cell.length_a   1.000
_cell.length_b   1.000
_cell.length_c   1.000
_cell.angle_alpha   90.00
_cell.angle_beta   90.00
_cell.angle_gamma   90.00
#
_symmetry.space_group_name_H-M   'P 1'
#
loop_
_entity.id
_entity.type
_entity.pdbx_description
1 polymer ?
#
loop_
_entity_poly.entity_id
_entity_poly.type
_entity_poly.pdbx_seq_one_letter_code
_entity_poly.pdbx_strand_id
1 'polypeptide(L)' 'MKRTNLVLDPALLEQARQLLGTRTYSETVNKALDEAIRACRIRMIPDLLGKVEWVGDLSEMREDRPRRRPRRKRKTA' A
#
# COMPACT_ATOMS: atom_id res chain seq x y z
N MET A 1 -17.67 -18.01 -13.35
CA MET A 1 -16.51 -17.50 -14.13
C MET A 1 -16.77 -17.69 -15.61
N LYS A 2 -16.31 -16.76 -16.45
CA LYS A 2 -16.33 -16.88 -17.91
C LYS A 2 -15.04 -17.56 -18.37
N ARG A 3 -15.12 -18.53 -19.28
CA ARG A 3 -13.94 -19.18 -19.88
C ARG A 3 -13.40 -18.29 -21.01
N THR A 4 -12.09 -18.08 -21.01
CA THR A 4 -11.37 -17.30 -22.02
C THR A 4 -10.12 -18.08 -22.42
N ASN A 5 -9.87 -18.21 -23.72
CA ASN A 5 -8.64 -18.83 -24.22
C ASN A 5 -7.57 -17.73 -24.35
N LEU A 6 -6.41 -17.96 -23.72
CA LEU A 6 -5.28 -17.03 -23.70
C LEU A 6 -4.03 -17.78 -24.16
N VAL A 7 -3.18 -17.10 -24.93
CA VAL A 7 -1.84 -17.60 -25.25
C VAL A 7 -0.89 -17.09 -24.17
N LEU A 8 -0.28 -18.00 -23.41
CA LEU A 8 0.61 -17.69 -22.30
C LEU A 8 1.91 -18.47 -22.46
N ASP A 9 3.02 -17.91 -21.98
CA ASP A 9 4.27 -18.64 -21.85
C ASP A 9 4.12 -19.71 -20.75
N PRO A 10 4.23 -21.01 -21.07
CA PRO A 10 4.04 -22.09 -20.11
C PRO A 10 5.11 -22.08 -19.00
N ALA A 11 6.34 -21.66 -19.29
CA ALA A 11 7.40 -21.61 -18.29
C ALA A 11 7.14 -20.50 -17.27
N LEU A 12 6.64 -19.35 -17.71
CA LEU A 12 6.28 -18.24 -16.84
C LEU A 12 5.05 -18.58 -15.99
N LEU A 13 4.04 -19.23 -16.57
CA LEU A 13 2.84 -19.64 -15.87
C LEU A 13 3.14 -20.63 -14.75
N GLU A 14 4.01 -21.60 -14.99
CA GLU A 14 4.39 -22.60 -13.98
C GLU A 14 5.23 -21.98 -12.86
N GLN A 15 6.18 -21.09 -13.20
CA GLN A 15 6.92 -20.31 -12.19
C GLN A 15 5.99 -19.47 -11.33
N ALA A 16 5.05 -18.75 -11.95
CA ALA A 16 4.06 -17.95 -11.23
C ALA A 16 3.19 -18.83 -10.31
N ARG A 17 2.79 -20.02 -10.78
CA ARG A 17 1.99 -20.96 -9.99
C ARG A 17 2.72 -21.41 -8.73
N GLN A 18 4.01 -21.73 -8.86
CA GLN A 18 4.87 -22.15 -7.75
C GLN A 18 5.10 -21.01 -6.76
N LEU A 19 5.47 -19.82 -7.25
CA LEU A 19 5.71 -18.63 -6.40
C LEU A 19 4.44 -18.17 -5.68
N LEU A 20 3.27 -18.22 -6.34
CA LEU A 20 2.00 -17.79 -5.77
C LEU A 20 1.32 -18.88 -4.91
N GLY A 21 1.85 -20.11 -4.90
CA GLY A 21 1.34 -21.24 -4.13
C GLY A 21 -0.05 -21.72 -4.57
N THR A 22 -0.43 -21.47 -5.82
CA THR A 22 -1.78 -21.74 -6.33
C THR A 22 -1.92 -23.15 -6.91
N ARG A 23 -3.13 -23.72 -6.84
CA ARG A 23 -3.39 -25.10 -7.27
C ARG A 23 -3.68 -25.21 -8.76
N THR A 24 -4.25 -24.17 -9.36
CA THR A 24 -4.69 -24.19 -10.77
C THR A 24 -4.16 -22.99 -11.53
N TYR A 25 -3.95 -23.13 -12.84
CA TYR A 25 -3.53 -22.02 -13.70
C TYR A 25 -4.52 -20.87 -13.71
N SER A 26 -5.83 -21.15 -13.67
CA SER A 26 -6.85 -20.10 -13.60
C SER A 26 -6.74 -19.29 -12.31
N GLU A 27 -6.47 -19.95 -11.18
CA GLU A 27 -6.22 -19.29 -9.90
C GLU A 27 -4.93 -18.45 -9.93
N THR A 28 -3.85 -19.01 -10.52
CA THR A 28 -2.58 -18.28 -10.73
C THR A 28 -2.81 -16.99 -11.50
N VAL A 29 -3.50 -17.06 -12.64
CA VAL A 29 -3.76 -15.91 -13.51
C VAL A 29 -4.64 -14.88 -12.80
N ASN A 30 -5.71 -15.31 -12.13
CA ASN A 30 -6.58 -14.38 -11.40
C ASN A 30 -5.84 -13.67 -10.27
N LYS A 31 -5.03 -14.40 -9.49
CA LYS A 31 -4.23 -13.83 -8.40
C LYS A 31 -3.15 -12.88 -8.91
N ALA A 32 -2.49 -13.22 -10.02
CA ALA A 32 -1.51 -12.35 -10.66
C ALA A 32 -2.16 -11.04 -11.16
N LEU A 33 -3.36 -11.11 -11.75
CA LEU A 33 -4.10 -9.93 -12.20
C LEU A 33 -4.53 -9.05 -11.03
N ASP A 34 -5.01 -9.64 -9.94
CA ASP A 34 -5.41 -8.89 -8.74
C ASP A 34 -4.23 -8.13 -8.13
N GLU A 35 -3.07 -8.79 -7.98
CA GLU A 35 -1.85 -8.16 -7.49
C GLU A 35 -1.32 -7.08 -8.46
N ALA A 36 -1.42 -7.30 -9.76
CA ALA A 36 -1.04 -6.28 -10.75
C ALA A 36 -1.93 -5.03 -10.64
N ILE A 37 -3.25 -5.20 -10.50
CA ILE A 37 -4.19 -4.09 -10.30
C ILE A 37 -3.89 -3.38 -8.98
N ARG A 38 -3.65 -4.13 -7.91
CA ARG A 38 -3.28 -3.59 -6.60
C ARG A 38 -2.00 -2.76 -6.68
N ALA A 39 -0.95 -3.28 -7.32
CA ALA A 39 0.31 -2.57 -7.52
C ALA A 39 0.11 -1.27 -8.32
N CYS A 40 -0.70 -1.30 -9.38
CA CYS A 40 -1.05 -0.10 -10.14
C CYS A 40 -1.76 0.95 -9.27
N ARG A 41 -2.76 0.54 -8.46
CA ARG A 41 -3.46 1.45 -7.54
C ARG A 41 -2.52 2.11 -6.55
N ILE A 42 -1.58 1.35 -5.97
CA ILE A 42 -0.58 1.89 -5.04
C ILE A 42 0.32 2.90 -5.75
N ARG A 43 0.74 2.62 -6.99
CA ARG A 43 1.56 3.55 -7.79
C ARG A 43 0.85 4.85 -8.13
N MET A 44 -0.48 4.89 -8.10
CA MET A 44 -1.26 6.13 -8.30
C MET A 44 -1.39 6.98 -7.04
N ILE A 45 -1.06 6.47 -5.85
CA ILE A 45 -1.15 7.22 -4.59
C ILE A 45 -0.33 8.52 -4.62
N PRO A 46 0.92 8.55 -5.12
CA PRO A 46 1.68 9.79 -5.27
C PRO A 46 0.97 10.86 -6.11
N ASP A 47 0.15 10.46 -7.09
CA ASP A 47 -0.60 11.42 -7.92
C ASP A 47 -1.68 12.17 -7.12
N LEU A 48 -2.04 11.67 -5.93
CA LEU A 48 -2.98 12.28 -5.01
C LEU A 48 -2.30 13.28 -4.04
N LEU A 49 -0.98 13.34 -4.00
CA LEU A 49 -0.25 14.29 -3.16
C LEU A 49 -0.66 15.73 -3.48
N GLY A 50 -1.11 16.46 -2.46
CA GLY A 50 -1.56 17.85 -2.58
C GLY A 50 -2.93 18.04 -3.25
N LYS A 51 -3.57 16.97 -3.74
CA LYS A 51 -4.94 17.00 -4.29
C LYS A 51 -6.00 16.59 -3.28
N VAL A 52 -5.60 15.90 -2.22
CA VAL A 52 -6.49 15.40 -1.18
C VAL A 52 -6.23 16.16 0.11
N GLU A 53 -7.29 16.65 0.75
CA GLU A 53 -7.21 17.26 2.06
C GLU A 53 -6.91 16.18 3.10
N TRP A 54 -5.84 16.38 3.85
CA TRP A 54 -5.49 15.51 4.96
C TRP A 54 -6.20 15.98 6.23
N VAL A 55 -6.97 15.09 6.88
CA VAL A 55 -7.74 15.40 8.08
C VAL A 55 -7.12 14.66 9.27
N GLY A 56 -6.57 15.40 10.24
CA GLY A 56 -5.99 14.87 11.48
C GLY A 56 -5.07 15.87 12.20
N ASP A 57 -4.57 15.53 13.38
CA ASP A 57 -3.44 16.22 14.04
C ASP A 57 -2.21 15.29 14.03
N LEU A 58 -1.14 15.74 13.37
CA LEU A 58 0.05 14.93 13.16
C LEU A 58 0.79 14.65 14.49
N SER A 59 0.71 15.59 15.42
CA SER A 59 1.35 15.53 16.73
C SER A 59 0.67 14.49 17.61
N GLU A 60 -0.67 14.44 17.57
CA GLU A 60 -1.46 13.45 18.31
C GLU A 60 -1.19 12.02 17.80
N MET A 61 -1.20 11.83 16.48
CA MET A 61 -0.97 10.51 15.86
C MET A 61 0.44 9.95 16.09
N ARG A 62 1.44 10.83 16.25
CA ARG A 62 2.81 10.43 16.56
C ARG A 62 3.07 10.24 18.06
N GLU A 63 2.07 10.52 18.89
CA GLU A 63 2.22 10.59 20.34
C GLU A 63 3.39 11.51 20.75
N ASP A 64 3.59 12.58 19.98
CA ASP A 64 4.72 13.49 20.19
C ASP A 64 4.61 14.09 21.58
N ARG A 65 5.66 13.88 22.40
CA ARG A 65 5.66 14.39 23.76
C ARG A 65 5.53 15.92 23.72
N PRO A 66 4.58 16.53 24.46
CA PRO A 66 4.42 17.97 24.44
C PRO A 66 5.73 18.63 24.86
N ARG A 67 6.24 19.54 24.02
CA ARG A 67 7.46 20.31 24.30
C ARG A 67 7.27 20.97 25.67
N ARG A 68 8.08 20.55 26.65
CA ARG A 68 8.06 21.13 28.01
C ARG A 68 8.24 22.64 27.88
N ARG A 69 7.24 23.42 28.30
CA ARG A 69 7.33 24.88 28.33
C ARG A 69 8.54 25.26 29.21
N PRO A 70 9.43 26.15 28.75
CA PRO A 70 10.54 26.61 29.59
C PRO A 70 9.99 27.24 30.86
N ARG A 71 10.54 26.85 32.01
CA ARG A 71 10.16 27.40 33.33
C ARG A 71 10.36 28.91 33.30
N ARG A 72 9.27 29.67 33.45
CA ARG A 72 9.29 31.12 33.60
C ARG A 72 10.14 31.46 34.82
N LYS A 73 11.34 32.01 34.62
CA LYS A 73 12.19 32.47 35.74
C LYS A 73 11.42 33.53 36.52
N ARG A 74 11.09 33.25 37.77
CA ARG A 74 10.55 34.25 38.70
C ARG A 74 11.62 35.32 38.87
N LYS A 75 11.30 36.57 38.51
CA LYS A 75 12.12 37.74 38.86
C LYS A 75 12.06 37.89 40.37
N THR A 76 13.19 37.74 41.05
CA THR A 76 13.38 38.18 42.45
C THR A 76 13.56 39.69 42.44
N ALA A 77 12.79 40.38 43.29
CA ALA A 77 12.94 41.79 43.60
C ALA A 77 14.09 42.00 44.59
#